data_AF-D3RXP5-F1
#
_entry.id   AF-D3RXP5-F1
#
_cell.length_a   1.000
_cell.length_b   1.000
_cell.length_c   1.000
_cell.angle_alpha   90.00
_cell.angle_beta   90.00
_cell.angle_gamma   90.00
#
_symmetry.space_group_name_H-M   'P 1'
#
loop_
_entity.id
_entity.type
_entity.pdbx_description
1 polymer ?
#
loop_
_entity_poly.entity_id
_entity_poly.type
_entity_poly.pdbx_seq_one_letter_code
_entity_poly.pdbx_strand_id
1 'polypeptide(L)'
;MRVALALALILLLSVANAQNLTINIVNYEGGVVSVQIFGENFSINKTFQNSSVTFPVEPGNYHVITIYKNLSIVKNVNVTNDTTLYLTFEETNDVSSLFYLNRHVIVGNGEVVEIDVIYNPTEKFFRGDLEKIIPKDAKNLSILEFTGRLEDFSVEDNKIFYKSVVIQPNSSIRAVYHYFFDSNEMILSSELETKQLVLFLPPDVNAISEDLSFAGTHALGSATYNIYTATNLSKGKTIEVKFERAEVKSEERKSGFNFFFVVGAVLILAGVALYVYSKKKEGKAEEKEEWKV
;
A
#
# COMPACT_ATOMS: atom_id res chain seq x y z
N MET A 1 50.24 -11.60 -38.15
CA MET A 1 49.32 -10.48 -38.49
C MET A 1 47.84 -10.87 -38.49
N ARG A 2 47.43 -12.09 -38.89
CA ARG A 2 46.01 -12.51 -38.89
C ARG A 2 45.38 -12.69 -37.48
N VAL A 3 46.19 -13.05 -36.49
CA VAL A 3 45.73 -13.24 -35.09
C VAL A 3 45.41 -11.91 -34.39
N ALA A 4 46.19 -10.85 -34.66
CA ALA A 4 45.95 -9.51 -34.10
C ALA A 4 44.68 -8.85 -34.67
N LEU A 5 44.36 -9.13 -35.94
CA LEU A 5 43.13 -8.64 -36.57
C LEU A 5 41.89 -9.35 -36.02
N ALA A 6 41.96 -10.66 -35.77
CA ALA A 6 40.88 -11.43 -35.17
C ALA A 6 40.62 -11.00 -33.70
N LEU A 7 41.68 -10.71 -32.94
CA LEU A 7 41.56 -10.21 -31.57
C LEU A 7 40.92 -8.80 -31.53
N ALA A 8 41.32 -7.92 -32.45
CA ALA A 8 40.72 -6.60 -32.60
C ALA A 8 39.25 -6.67 -33.04
N LEU A 9 38.88 -7.64 -33.89
CA LEU A 9 37.48 -7.84 -34.32
C LEU A 9 36.60 -8.41 -33.20
N ILE A 10 37.13 -9.27 -32.33
CA ILE A 10 36.42 -9.81 -31.16
C ILE A 10 36.27 -8.73 -30.07
N LEU A 11 37.30 -7.89 -29.86
CA LEU A 11 37.23 -6.71 -28.99
C LEU A 11 36.28 -5.62 -29.52
N LEU A 12 36.05 -5.57 -30.84
CA LEU A 12 35.04 -4.71 -31.48
C LEU A 12 33.62 -5.31 -31.44
N LEU A 13 33.47 -6.62 -31.21
CA LEU A 13 32.18 -7.30 -31.07
C LEU A 13 31.66 -7.30 -29.62
N SER A 14 32.49 -6.92 -28.65
CA SER A 14 32.08 -6.67 -27.27
C SER A 14 31.61 -5.23 -27.04
N VAL A 15 31.02 -4.58 -28.05
CA VAL A 15 30.09 -3.49 -27.77
C VAL A 15 28.92 -4.16 -27.08
N ALA A 16 28.90 -4.11 -25.75
CA ALA A 16 27.75 -4.50 -24.95
C ALA A 16 26.50 -3.95 -25.66
N ASN A 17 25.51 -4.81 -25.94
CA ASN A 17 24.26 -4.42 -26.63
C ASN A 17 23.42 -3.52 -25.71
N ALA A 18 23.93 -2.32 -25.41
CA ALA A 18 23.27 -1.34 -24.59
C ALA A 18 21.99 -0.92 -25.32
N GLN A 19 20.87 -1.12 -24.64
CA GLN A 19 19.56 -0.60 -25.00
C GLN A 19 19.39 0.79 -24.42
N ASN A 20 18.51 1.58 -25.04
CA ASN A 20 18.16 2.90 -24.53
C ASN A 20 16.99 2.80 -23.57
N LEU A 21 17.22 3.12 -22.30
CA LEU A 21 16.16 3.43 -21.36
C LEU A 21 15.90 4.94 -21.36
N THR A 22 14.79 5.36 -21.93
CA THR A 22 14.39 6.77 -22.00
C THR A 22 13.33 7.07 -20.95
N ILE A 23 13.54 8.12 -20.17
CA ILE A 23 12.58 8.63 -19.19
C ILE A 23 11.99 9.90 -19.75
N ASN A 24 10.67 9.92 -19.95
CA ASN A 24 9.94 11.06 -20.47
C ASN A 24 8.94 11.57 -19.43
N ILE A 25 9.06 12.85 -19.08
CA ILE A 25 8.20 13.57 -18.15
C ILE A 25 7.07 14.21 -18.95
N VAL A 26 5.87 13.62 -18.85
CA VAL A 26 4.66 14.12 -19.47
C VAL A 26 4.26 15.44 -18.81
N ASN A 27 3.86 16.42 -19.62
CA ASN A 27 3.48 17.76 -19.17
C ASN A 27 4.57 18.44 -18.30
N TYR A 28 5.83 18.33 -18.74
CA TYR A 28 6.96 19.00 -18.09
C TYR A 28 6.83 20.53 -18.17
N GLU A 29 6.88 21.20 -17.01
CA GLU A 29 6.70 22.66 -16.89
C GLU A 29 8.00 23.39 -16.52
N GLY A 30 9.15 22.79 -16.78
CA GLY A 30 10.45 23.32 -16.34
C GLY A 30 10.85 22.84 -14.93
N GLY A 31 12.11 23.12 -14.55
CA GLY A 31 12.69 22.73 -13.26
C GLY A 31 13.56 21.48 -13.32
N VAL A 32 14.11 21.11 -12.15
CA VAL A 32 15.09 20.03 -12.04
C VAL A 32 14.41 18.67 -11.89
N VAL A 33 14.81 17.70 -12.70
CA VAL A 33 14.44 16.29 -12.59
C VAL A 33 15.67 15.49 -12.19
N SER A 34 15.54 14.64 -11.16
CA SER A 34 16.58 13.69 -10.76
C SER A 34 16.09 12.27 -11.03
N VAL A 35 16.90 11.47 -11.72
CA VAL A 35 16.64 10.07 -12.02
C VAL A 35 17.75 9.22 -11.44
N GLN A 36 17.38 8.21 -10.67
CA GLN A 36 18.26 7.18 -10.14
C GLN A 36 17.82 5.83 -10.72
N ILE A 37 18.75 5.09 -11.30
CA ILE A 37 18.49 3.76 -11.87
C ILE A 37 19.40 2.77 -11.16
N PHE A 38 18.83 1.69 -10.63
CA PHE A 38 19.54 0.60 -9.98
C PHE A 38 19.26 -0.72 -10.70
N GLY A 39 20.30 -1.48 -11.00
CA GLY A 39 20.24 -2.86 -11.49
C GLY A 39 21.24 -3.73 -10.72
N GLU A 40 21.38 -5.00 -11.09
CA GLU A 40 22.14 -6.02 -10.33
C GLU A 40 23.58 -5.60 -10.00
N ASN A 41 24.27 -4.92 -10.92
CA ASN A 41 25.61 -4.35 -10.71
C ASN A 41 25.75 -2.95 -11.33
N PHE A 42 24.63 -2.24 -11.46
CA PHE A 42 24.56 -0.96 -12.16
C PHE A 42 23.84 0.06 -11.29
N SER A 43 24.43 1.23 -11.09
CA SER A 43 23.75 2.36 -10.47
C SER A 43 24.16 3.63 -11.20
N ILE A 44 23.17 4.41 -11.61
CA ILE A 44 23.40 5.74 -12.18
C ILE A 44 22.44 6.73 -11.53
N ASN A 45 22.95 7.90 -11.19
CA ASN A 45 22.17 9.03 -10.75
C ASN A 45 22.47 10.19 -11.70
N LYS A 46 21.41 10.80 -12.25
CA LYS A 46 21.53 11.92 -13.17
C LYS A 46 20.45 12.95 -12.89
N THR A 47 20.86 14.20 -12.97
CA THR A 47 19.99 15.35 -12.84
C THR A 47 19.95 16.09 -14.17
N PHE A 48 18.77 16.54 -14.60
CA PHE A 48 18.57 17.25 -15.87
C PHE A 48 17.43 18.26 -15.76
N GLN A 49 17.36 19.18 -16.72
CA GLN A 49 16.33 20.24 -16.81
C GLN A 49 15.65 20.20 -18.19
N ASN A 50 15.24 19.01 -18.60
CA ASN A 50 14.52 18.76 -19.86
C ASN A 50 13.34 17.85 -19.58
N SER A 51 12.40 17.72 -20.53
CA SER A 51 11.30 16.77 -20.44
C SER A 51 11.73 15.31 -20.60
N SER A 52 12.93 15.04 -21.15
CA SER A 52 13.38 13.68 -21.43
C SER A 52 14.88 13.49 -21.21
N VAL A 53 15.26 12.28 -20.82
CA VAL A 53 16.64 11.83 -20.69
C VAL A 53 16.76 10.37 -21.12
N THR A 54 17.83 10.02 -21.83
CA THR A 54 18.12 8.64 -22.24
C THR A 54 19.37 8.13 -21.54
N PHE A 55 19.31 6.86 -21.14
CA PHE A 55 20.39 6.12 -20.49
C PHE A 55 20.70 4.87 -21.31
N PRO A 56 21.97 4.69 -21.74
CA PRO A 56 22.40 3.41 -22.27
C PRO A 56 22.54 2.41 -21.12
N VAL A 57 21.78 1.32 -21.18
CA VAL A 57 21.77 0.25 -20.17
C VAL A 57 21.81 -1.11 -20.84
N GLU A 58 22.42 -2.11 -20.22
CA GLU A 58 22.34 -3.48 -20.74
C GLU A 58 20.91 -4.03 -20.62
N PRO A 59 20.54 -5.10 -21.35
CA PRO A 59 19.27 -5.76 -21.13
C PRO A 59 19.18 -6.32 -19.69
N GLY A 60 18.09 -6.04 -18.98
CA GLY A 60 17.95 -6.44 -17.59
C GLY A 60 16.78 -5.79 -16.86
N ASN A 61 16.64 -6.12 -15.58
CA ASN A 61 15.63 -5.53 -14.70
C ASN A 61 16.22 -4.37 -13.90
N TYR A 62 15.52 -3.25 -13.90
CA TYR A 62 15.95 -2.01 -13.26
C TYR A 62 14.88 -1.43 -12.35
N HIS A 63 15.32 -0.85 -11.23
CA HIS A 63 14.54 0.02 -10.36
C HIS A 63 14.84 1.46 -10.73
N VAL A 64 13.84 2.19 -11.21
CA VAL A 64 13.95 3.58 -11.64
C VAL A 64 13.20 4.46 -10.63
N ILE A 65 13.93 5.37 -10.00
CA ILE A 65 13.38 6.40 -9.11
C ILE A 65 13.51 7.74 -9.81
N THR A 66 12.39 8.40 -10.08
CA THR A 66 12.37 9.74 -10.69
C THR A 66 11.76 10.73 -9.72
N ILE A 67 12.47 11.84 -9.48
CA ILE A 67 12.07 12.91 -8.58
C ILE A 67 11.88 14.19 -9.38
N TYR A 68 10.70 14.81 -9.26
CA TYR A 68 10.34 16.07 -9.90
C TYR A 68 9.35 16.83 -9.01
N LYS A 69 9.54 18.15 -8.84
CA LYS A 69 8.67 19.02 -8.00
C LYS A 69 8.36 18.45 -6.60
N ASN A 70 9.37 17.90 -5.92
CA ASN A 70 9.24 17.25 -4.60
C ASN A 70 8.35 15.99 -4.55
N LEU A 71 7.96 15.45 -5.70
CA LEU A 71 7.29 14.17 -5.85
C LEU A 71 8.30 13.12 -6.34
N SER A 72 8.05 11.86 -5.99
CA SER A 72 8.86 10.73 -6.46
C SER A 72 7.98 9.63 -7.04
N ILE A 73 8.41 9.07 -8.16
CA ILE A 73 7.85 7.86 -8.75
C ILE A 73 8.91 6.77 -8.72
N VAL A 74 8.52 5.57 -8.29
CA VAL A 74 9.34 4.37 -8.37
C VAL A 74 8.71 3.40 -9.38
N LYS A 75 9.48 2.95 -10.38
CA LYS A 75 9.07 1.95 -11.36
C LYS A 75 10.09 0.83 -11.47
N ASN A 76 9.60 -0.40 -11.54
CA ASN A 76 10.40 -1.55 -11.94
C ASN A 76 10.22 -1.76 -13.43
N VAL A 77 11.32 -1.85 -14.17
CA VAL A 77 11.32 -1.90 -15.63
C VAL A 77 12.19 -3.06 -16.07
N ASN A 78 11.67 -3.90 -16.96
CA ASN A 78 12.46 -4.89 -17.65
C ASN A 78 12.83 -4.34 -19.03
N VAL A 79 14.11 -4.10 -19.26
CA VAL A 79 14.64 -3.56 -20.51
C VAL A 79 15.16 -4.75 -21.33
N THR A 80 14.45 -5.10 -22.40
CA THR A 80 14.89 -6.13 -23.37
C THR A 80 15.26 -5.53 -24.72
N ASN A 81 14.78 -4.31 -24.98
CA ASN A 81 14.97 -3.48 -26.16
C ASN A 81 14.90 -2.00 -25.72
N ASP A 82 15.12 -1.06 -26.64
CA ASP A 82 14.86 0.37 -26.40
C ASP A 82 13.48 0.58 -25.76
N THR A 83 13.48 1.11 -24.55
CA THR A 83 12.32 1.21 -23.65
C THR A 83 12.12 2.66 -23.25
N THR A 84 10.89 3.18 -23.36
CA THR A 84 10.54 4.52 -22.88
C THR A 84 9.53 4.44 -21.74
N LEU A 85 9.83 5.11 -20.62
CA LEU A 85 8.89 5.32 -19.52
C LEU A 85 8.27 6.71 -19.65
N TYR A 86 6.94 6.74 -19.74
CA TYR A 86 6.17 7.97 -19.64
C TYR A 86 5.74 8.16 -18.19
N LEU A 87 6.22 9.23 -17.57
CA LEU A 87 5.99 9.56 -16.18
C LEU A 87 5.22 10.87 -16.11
N THR A 88 4.06 10.86 -15.46
CA THR A 88 3.29 12.06 -15.15
C THR A 88 3.39 12.38 -13.66
N PHE A 89 3.54 13.66 -13.35
CA PHE A 89 3.61 14.19 -11.99
C PHE A 89 2.41 15.10 -11.68
N GLU A 90 1.34 14.95 -12.47
CA GLU A 90 0.07 15.61 -12.17
C GLU A 90 -0.48 15.16 -10.82
N GLU A 91 -1.15 16.09 -10.15
CA GLU A 91 -1.79 15.86 -8.86
C GLU A 91 -3.32 15.95 -8.99
N THR A 92 -4.02 15.25 -8.11
CA THR A 92 -5.45 15.37 -7.85
C THR A 92 -5.67 15.43 -6.34
N ASN A 93 -6.68 16.17 -5.89
CA ASN A 93 -7.12 16.18 -4.50
C ASN A 93 -8.49 15.49 -4.32
N ASP A 94 -8.97 14.81 -5.35
CA ASP A 94 -10.27 14.14 -5.33
C ASP A 94 -10.21 12.87 -4.47
N VAL A 95 -10.65 12.99 -3.22
CA VAL A 95 -10.76 11.87 -2.26
C VAL A 95 -11.69 10.77 -2.77
N SER A 96 -12.67 11.09 -3.62
CA SER A 96 -13.60 10.09 -4.16
C SER A 96 -12.93 9.10 -5.10
N SER A 97 -11.73 9.43 -5.61
CA SER A 97 -10.91 8.54 -6.40
C SER A 97 -10.22 7.45 -5.57
N LEU A 98 -10.12 7.62 -4.25
CA LEU A 98 -9.46 6.69 -3.35
C LEU A 98 -10.43 5.65 -2.80
N PHE A 99 -9.90 4.46 -2.49
CA PHE A 99 -10.65 3.43 -1.79
C PHE A 99 -9.76 2.63 -0.85
N TYR A 100 -10.36 2.00 0.16
CA TYR A 100 -9.70 0.98 0.96
C TYR A 100 -9.62 -0.30 0.14
N LEU A 101 -8.43 -0.66 -0.32
CA LEU A 101 -8.19 -1.94 -0.98
C LEU A 101 -8.42 -3.09 -0.02
N ASN A 102 -7.97 -2.92 1.23
CA ASN A 102 -8.24 -3.86 2.31
C ASN A 102 -8.29 -3.10 3.64
N ARG A 103 -9.21 -3.53 4.49
CA ARG A 103 -9.30 -3.09 5.88
C ARG A 103 -9.33 -4.31 6.80
N HIS A 104 -8.43 -4.35 7.76
CA HIS A 104 -8.42 -5.39 8.80
C HIS A 104 -8.73 -4.76 10.14
N VAL A 105 -9.62 -5.38 10.89
CA VAL A 105 -9.90 -4.97 12.27
C VAL A 105 -9.76 -6.20 13.15
N ILE A 106 -8.84 -6.14 14.09
CA ILE A 106 -8.54 -7.23 15.02
C ILE A 106 -8.91 -6.74 16.40
N VAL A 107 -9.80 -7.45 17.06
CA VAL A 107 -10.30 -7.09 18.39
C VAL A 107 -9.89 -8.18 19.37
N GLY A 108 -9.29 -7.83 20.50
CA GLY A 108 -8.91 -8.82 21.52
C GLY A 108 -8.64 -8.16 22.87
N ASN A 109 -9.19 -8.74 23.96
CA ASN A 109 -8.95 -8.28 25.33
C ASN A 109 -9.21 -6.78 25.60
N GLY A 110 -10.13 -6.16 24.86
CA GLY A 110 -10.40 -4.71 24.95
C GLY A 110 -9.42 -3.83 24.18
N GLU A 111 -8.53 -4.42 23.39
CA GLU A 111 -7.66 -3.75 22.42
C GLU A 111 -8.21 -3.94 21.01
N VAL A 112 -7.98 -2.93 20.16
CA VAL A 112 -8.31 -2.97 18.75
C VAL A 112 -7.10 -2.52 17.94
N VAL A 113 -6.76 -3.32 16.93
CA VAL A 113 -5.83 -2.93 15.87
C VAL A 113 -6.60 -2.82 14.56
N GLU A 114 -6.63 -1.62 13.98
CA GLU A 114 -7.17 -1.39 12.64
C GLU A 114 -6.03 -1.18 11.65
N ILE A 115 -6.17 -1.74 10.45
CA ILE A 115 -5.17 -1.63 9.39
C ILE A 115 -5.87 -1.29 8.10
N ASP A 116 -5.59 -0.11 7.58
CA ASP A 116 -6.19 0.41 6.37
C ASP A 116 -5.14 0.44 5.25
N VAL A 117 -5.46 -0.19 4.12
CA VAL A 117 -4.68 -0.07 2.88
C VAL A 117 -5.43 0.84 1.93
N ILE A 118 -5.04 2.11 1.87
CA ILE A 118 -5.67 3.12 1.01
C ILE A 118 -4.98 3.08 -0.35
N TYR A 119 -5.74 2.86 -1.42
CA TYR A 119 -5.24 2.75 -2.78
C TYR A 119 -5.68 3.94 -3.63
N ASN A 120 -4.73 4.48 -4.39
CA ASN A 120 -4.95 5.45 -5.44
C ASN A 120 -4.92 4.73 -6.79
N PRO A 121 -6.08 4.48 -7.43
CA PRO A 121 -6.16 3.85 -8.74
C PRO A 121 -5.83 4.80 -9.89
N THR A 122 -5.70 6.10 -9.63
CA THR A 122 -5.52 7.08 -10.70
C THR A 122 -4.09 7.05 -11.24
N GLU A 123 -3.93 7.58 -12.44
CA GLU A 123 -2.61 7.84 -13.04
C GLU A 123 -1.94 9.11 -12.50
N LYS A 124 -2.61 9.83 -11.58
CA LYS A 124 -2.13 11.06 -10.94
C LYS A 124 -1.73 10.81 -9.50
N PHE A 125 -0.89 11.67 -8.94
CA PHE A 125 -0.66 11.68 -7.51
C PHE A 125 -1.93 12.15 -6.81
N PHE A 126 -2.37 11.46 -5.77
CA PHE A 126 -3.28 12.08 -4.82
C PHE A 126 -2.45 12.99 -3.90
N ARG A 127 -2.85 14.26 -3.79
CA ARG A 127 -2.40 15.18 -2.74
C ARG A 127 -3.61 15.88 -2.15
N GLY A 128 -3.93 15.57 -0.90
CA GLY A 128 -5.06 16.19 -0.22
C GLY A 128 -5.20 15.72 1.22
N ASP A 129 -6.22 16.23 1.89
CA ASP A 129 -6.52 15.88 3.26
C ASP A 129 -7.37 14.60 3.32
N LEU A 130 -7.15 13.77 4.33
CA LEU A 130 -7.92 12.55 4.59
C LEU A 130 -8.46 12.55 6.02
N GLU A 131 -9.62 11.95 6.20
CA GLU A 131 -10.24 11.76 7.51
C GLU A 131 -10.44 10.26 7.77
N LYS A 132 -10.14 9.82 8.98
CA LYS A 132 -10.49 8.50 9.50
C LYS A 132 -11.40 8.65 10.70
N ILE A 133 -12.55 7.98 10.70
CA ILE A 133 -13.46 7.93 11.86
C ILE A 133 -13.06 6.73 12.71
N ILE A 134 -12.79 6.97 13.98
CA ILE A 134 -12.54 5.97 15.00
C ILE A 134 -13.83 5.79 15.82
N PRO A 135 -14.11 4.59 16.37
CA PRO A 135 -15.25 4.42 17.28
C PRO A 135 -15.24 5.43 18.42
N LYS A 136 -16.42 5.99 18.78
CA LYS A 136 -16.54 7.08 19.77
C LYS A 136 -15.97 6.75 21.15
N ASP A 137 -16.06 5.49 21.57
CA ASP A 137 -15.59 5.04 22.88
C ASP A 137 -14.13 4.55 22.85
N ALA A 138 -13.39 4.80 21.77
CA ALA A 138 -11.98 4.48 21.67
C ALA A 138 -11.15 5.35 22.63
N LYS A 139 -10.20 4.73 23.32
CA LYS A 139 -9.29 5.38 24.26
C LYS A 139 -7.84 5.12 23.90
N ASN A 140 -6.96 6.05 24.27
CA ASN A 140 -5.51 5.96 24.08
C ASN A 140 -5.12 5.58 22.64
N LEU A 141 -5.75 6.23 21.66
CA LEU A 141 -5.44 6.04 20.26
C LEU A 141 -3.96 6.30 19.97
N SER A 142 -3.34 5.37 19.26
CA SER A 142 -1.98 5.45 18.76
C SER A 142 -1.95 5.08 17.28
N ILE A 143 -1.25 5.88 16.47
CA ILE A 143 -0.93 5.54 15.09
C ILE A 143 0.42 4.81 15.13
N LEU A 144 0.41 3.50 14.90
CA LEU A 144 1.61 2.67 14.98
C LEU A 144 2.46 2.76 13.71
N GLU A 145 1.82 2.89 12.56
CA GLU A 145 2.50 2.97 11.26
C GLU A 145 1.69 3.83 10.29
N PHE A 146 2.39 4.63 9.49
CA PHE A 146 1.84 5.26 8.29
C PHE A 146 2.92 5.27 7.19
N THR A 147 2.69 4.60 6.06
CA THR A 147 3.71 4.47 4.99
C THR A 147 3.64 5.56 3.94
N GLY A 148 2.62 6.41 3.98
CA GLY A 148 2.49 7.57 3.09
C GLY A 148 3.34 8.76 3.55
N ARG A 149 3.51 9.74 2.67
CA ARG A 149 4.02 11.05 3.06
C ARG A 149 2.83 11.92 3.46
N LEU A 150 2.94 12.61 4.60
CA LEU A 150 1.97 13.60 5.08
C LEU A 150 2.73 14.79 5.67
N GLU A 151 2.07 15.94 5.78
CA GLU A 151 2.65 17.12 6.42
C GLU A 151 2.43 17.11 7.93
N ASP A 152 1.20 16.85 8.36
CA ASP A 152 0.81 16.82 9.76
C ASP A 152 -0.41 15.91 9.97
N PHE A 153 -0.68 15.55 11.22
CA PHE A 153 -1.94 14.91 11.61
C PHE A 153 -2.43 15.42 12.96
N SER A 154 -3.75 15.49 13.11
CA SER A 154 -4.40 15.79 14.39
C SER A 154 -5.44 14.72 14.73
N VAL A 155 -5.76 14.63 16.02
CA VAL A 155 -6.84 13.81 16.52
C VAL A 155 -7.81 14.73 17.23
N GLU A 156 -9.05 14.79 16.76
CA GLU A 156 -10.12 15.58 17.36
C GLU A 156 -11.35 14.69 17.52
N ASP A 157 -11.87 14.64 18.74
CA ASP A 157 -12.94 13.73 19.14
C ASP A 157 -12.64 12.28 18.74
N ASN A 158 -13.47 11.71 17.85
CA ASN A 158 -13.37 10.35 17.35
C ASN A 158 -12.85 10.32 15.90
N LYS A 159 -12.06 11.31 15.49
CA LYS A 159 -11.56 11.46 14.13
C LYS A 159 -10.06 11.71 14.12
N ILE A 160 -9.41 11.20 13.07
CA ILE A 160 -8.03 11.49 12.74
C ILE A 160 -8.04 12.28 11.45
N PHE A 161 -7.43 13.45 11.47
CA PHE A 161 -7.27 14.31 10.31
C PHE A 161 -5.82 14.23 9.82
N TYR A 162 -5.64 13.76 8.60
CA TYR A 162 -4.35 13.74 7.93
C TYR A 162 -4.27 14.90 6.94
N LYS A 163 -3.25 15.75 7.10
CA LYS A 163 -3.05 16.92 6.26
C LYS A 163 -2.04 16.65 5.14
N SER A 164 -2.41 17.04 3.92
CA SER A 164 -1.54 16.98 2.74
C SER A 164 -0.93 15.58 2.50
N VAL A 165 -1.75 14.54 2.58
CA VAL A 165 -1.34 13.16 2.28
C VAL A 165 -0.99 13.03 0.80
N VAL A 166 0.16 12.42 0.50
CA VAL A 166 0.61 12.13 -0.86
C VAL A 166 0.59 10.64 -1.14
N ILE A 167 -0.18 10.20 -2.13
CA ILE A 167 -0.23 8.80 -2.60
C ILE A 167 0.15 8.76 -4.08
N GLN A 168 1.17 7.95 -4.42
CA GLN A 168 1.63 7.78 -5.80
C GLN A 168 0.53 7.21 -6.71
N PRO A 169 0.59 7.47 -8.03
CA PRO A 169 -0.28 6.83 -9.01
C PRO A 169 -0.23 5.30 -8.93
N ASN A 170 -1.38 4.64 -9.05
CA ASN A 170 -1.50 3.18 -9.05
C ASN A 170 -0.76 2.50 -7.89
N SER A 171 -0.83 3.12 -6.71
CA SER A 171 -0.11 2.70 -5.51
C SER A 171 -0.99 2.80 -4.28
N SER A 172 -0.57 2.17 -3.19
CA SER A 172 -1.23 2.23 -1.90
C SER A 172 -0.31 2.75 -0.80
N ILE A 173 -0.94 3.25 0.25
CA ILE A 173 -0.32 3.49 1.55
C ILE A 173 -1.01 2.60 2.59
N ARG A 174 -0.32 2.37 3.70
CA ARG A 174 -0.84 1.64 4.85
C ARG A 174 -0.88 2.57 6.06
N ALA A 175 -1.98 2.53 6.80
CA ALA A 175 -2.12 3.14 8.11
C ALA A 175 -2.50 2.05 9.13
N VAL A 176 -1.81 2.02 10.27
CA VAL A 176 -2.04 1.06 11.36
C VAL A 176 -2.38 1.84 12.62
N TYR A 177 -3.54 1.54 13.18
CA TYR A 177 -4.10 2.17 14.37
C TYR A 177 -4.19 1.16 15.49
N HIS A 178 -3.95 1.63 16.71
CA HIS A 178 -4.15 0.86 17.93
C HIS A 178 -4.90 1.72 18.94
N TYR A 179 -5.93 1.16 19.56
CA TYR A 179 -6.67 1.82 20.62
C TYR A 179 -7.34 0.81 21.55
N PHE A 180 -7.74 1.27 22.72
CA PHE A 180 -8.53 0.48 23.67
C PHE A 180 -10.01 0.78 23.51
N PHE A 181 -10.84 -0.23 23.78
CA PHE A 181 -12.28 -0.14 23.65
C PHE A 181 -12.98 -0.79 24.85
N ASP A 182 -13.75 0.01 25.60
CA ASP A 182 -14.40 -0.43 26.84
C ASP A 182 -15.93 -0.55 26.73
N SER A 183 -16.53 -0.27 25.57
CA SER A 183 -17.98 -0.40 25.35
C SER A 183 -18.41 -1.81 24.95
N ASN A 184 -19.71 -2.09 25.06
CA ASN A 184 -20.32 -3.37 24.65
C ASN A 184 -20.73 -3.38 23.17
N GLU A 185 -20.57 -2.26 22.48
CA GLU A 185 -20.90 -2.11 21.06
C GLU A 185 -19.87 -1.21 20.40
N MET A 186 -19.29 -1.63 19.29
CA MET A 186 -18.37 -0.85 18.47
C MET A 186 -18.98 -0.64 17.08
N ILE A 187 -19.07 0.62 16.65
CA ILE A 187 -19.53 0.97 15.30
C ILE A 187 -18.32 1.32 14.43
N LEU A 188 -18.06 0.47 13.43
CA LEU A 188 -17.04 0.67 12.41
C LEU A 188 -17.67 1.40 11.23
N SER A 189 -17.11 2.53 10.80
CA SER A 189 -17.59 3.30 9.63
C SER A 189 -16.61 3.17 8.47
N SER A 190 -17.09 3.10 7.23
CA SER A 190 -16.27 3.07 6.00
C SER A 190 -16.22 4.46 5.35
N GLU A 191 -15.15 5.21 5.55
CA GLU A 191 -14.99 6.61 5.10
C GLU A 191 -14.74 6.72 3.59
N LEU A 192 -14.19 5.65 3.02
CA LEU A 192 -14.04 5.43 1.58
C LEU A 192 -14.84 4.19 1.18
N GLU A 193 -14.94 3.93 -0.13
CA GLU A 193 -15.35 2.60 -0.59
C GLU A 193 -14.35 1.57 -0.08
N THR A 194 -14.82 0.41 0.42
CA THR A 194 -13.96 -0.67 0.91
C THR A 194 -14.14 -1.92 0.06
N LYS A 195 -13.09 -2.30 -0.67
CA LYS A 195 -13.12 -3.51 -1.52
C LYS A 195 -13.19 -4.78 -0.69
N GLN A 196 -12.44 -4.83 0.41
CA GLN A 196 -12.46 -5.96 1.34
C GLN A 196 -12.32 -5.46 2.77
N LEU A 197 -13.19 -5.96 3.65
CA LEU A 197 -13.06 -5.85 5.10
C LEU A 197 -12.89 -7.26 5.68
N VAL A 198 -11.97 -7.40 6.62
CA VAL A 198 -11.77 -8.62 7.40
C VAL A 198 -11.79 -8.26 8.88
N LEU A 199 -12.69 -8.89 9.62
CA LEU A 199 -12.84 -8.72 11.06
C LEU A 199 -12.35 -9.98 11.76
N PHE A 200 -11.42 -9.84 12.69
CA PHE A 200 -10.99 -10.89 13.60
C PHE A 200 -11.57 -10.58 14.98
N LEU A 201 -12.56 -11.37 15.38
CA LEU A 201 -13.30 -11.19 16.61
C LEU A 201 -13.05 -12.37 17.56
N PRO A 202 -12.98 -12.15 18.89
CA PRO A 202 -12.94 -13.24 19.84
C PRO A 202 -14.20 -14.13 19.73
N PRO A 203 -14.17 -15.39 20.20
CA PRO A 203 -15.27 -16.33 20.02
C PRO A 203 -16.61 -15.90 20.64
N ASP A 204 -16.55 -15.04 21.66
CA ASP A 204 -17.66 -14.45 22.42
C ASP A 204 -18.14 -13.09 21.86
N VAL A 205 -17.64 -12.68 20.69
CA VAL A 205 -18.00 -11.42 20.05
C VAL A 205 -18.65 -11.67 18.70
N ASN A 206 -19.81 -11.05 18.49
CA ASN A 206 -20.61 -11.19 17.29
C ASN A 206 -20.62 -9.87 16.50
N ALA A 207 -20.45 -9.96 15.19
CA ALA A 207 -20.69 -8.82 14.30
C ALA A 207 -22.10 -8.88 13.73
N ILE A 208 -22.76 -7.73 13.66
CA ILE A 208 -24.11 -7.58 13.11
C ILE A 208 -24.02 -6.65 11.90
N SER A 209 -24.13 -7.25 10.72
CA SER A 209 -24.34 -6.55 9.45
C SER A 209 -24.82 -7.55 8.41
N GLU A 210 -25.76 -7.13 7.55
CA GLU A 210 -26.19 -7.93 6.38
C GLU A 210 -25.06 -8.09 5.35
N ASP A 211 -24.09 -7.17 5.36
CA ASP A 211 -22.96 -7.16 4.43
C ASP A 211 -21.81 -8.09 4.90
N LEU A 212 -21.89 -8.65 6.12
CA LEU A 212 -20.86 -9.53 6.69
C LEU A 212 -21.22 -11.02 6.53
N SER A 213 -20.22 -11.79 6.13
CA SER A 213 -20.28 -13.25 6.07
C SER A 213 -19.25 -13.87 7.03
N PHE A 214 -19.67 -14.89 7.77
CA PHE A 214 -18.73 -15.68 8.58
C PHE A 214 -17.83 -16.51 7.65
N ALA A 215 -16.52 -16.34 7.78
CA ALA A 215 -15.52 -16.98 6.92
C ALA A 215 -14.82 -18.17 7.62
N GLY A 216 -15.00 -18.35 8.93
CA GLY A 216 -14.42 -19.45 9.69
C GLY A 216 -13.73 -18.99 10.97
N THR A 217 -12.92 -19.87 11.54
CA THR A 217 -12.10 -19.58 12.73
C THR A 217 -10.61 -19.72 12.43
N HIS A 218 -9.78 -18.91 13.08
CA HIS A 218 -8.33 -18.96 12.92
C HIS A 218 -7.60 -18.74 14.24
N ALA A 219 -6.52 -19.48 14.46
CA ALA A 219 -5.64 -19.28 15.60
C ALA A 219 -4.56 -18.25 15.26
N LEU A 220 -4.44 -17.20 16.08
CA LEU A 220 -3.37 -16.20 16.01
C LEU A 220 -2.62 -16.20 17.34
N GLY A 221 -1.40 -16.73 17.33
CA GLY A 221 -0.66 -16.98 18.56
C GLY A 221 -1.36 -18.00 19.44
N SER A 222 -1.67 -17.63 20.69
CA SER A 222 -2.39 -18.48 21.65
C SER A 222 -3.92 -18.26 21.65
N ALA A 223 -4.44 -17.35 20.83
CA ALA A 223 -5.86 -16.99 20.81
C ALA A 223 -6.56 -17.49 19.53
N THR A 224 -7.84 -17.81 19.64
CA THR A 224 -8.71 -18.19 18.52
C THR A 224 -9.66 -17.06 18.20
N TYR A 225 -9.83 -16.77 16.91
CA TYR A 225 -10.70 -15.70 16.41
C TYR A 225 -11.74 -16.27 15.45
N ASN A 226 -12.96 -15.75 15.55
CA ASN A 226 -13.97 -15.79 14.51
C ASN A 226 -13.62 -14.76 13.43
N ILE A 227 -13.62 -15.17 12.17
CA ILE A 227 -13.35 -14.30 11.03
C ILE A 227 -14.65 -13.97 10.33
N TYR A 228 -14.91 -12.68 10.14
CA TYR A 228 -15.99 -12.19 9.30
C TYR A 228 -15.42 -11.37 8.15
N THR A 229 -16.04 -11.45 6.98
CA THR A 229 -15.60 -10.71 5.80
C THR A 229 -16.76 -9.98 5.15
N ALA A 230 -16.47 -8.83 4.57
CA ALA A 230 -17.37 -8.11 3.67
C ALA A 230 -16.59 -7.65 2.43
N THR A 231 -17.29 -7.48 1.32
CA THR A 231 -16.70 -7.03 0.05
C THR A 231 -17.51 -5.91 -0.56
N ASN A 232 -16.83 -4.97 -1.22
CA ASN A 232 -17.44 -3.84 -1.93
C ASN A 232 -18.41 -3.01 -1.06
N LEU A 233 -18.01 -2.70 0.18
CA LEU A 233 -18.77 -1.81 1.04
C LEU A 233 -18.74 -0.38 0.47
N SER A 234 -19.91 0.20 0.30
CA SER A 234 -20.03 1.59 -0.13
C SER A 234 -19.50 2.55 0.93
N LYS A 235 -19.03 3.73 0.49
CA LYS A 235 -18.70 4.84 1.39
C LYS A 235 -19.89 5.17 2.30
N GLY A 236 -19.61 5.42 3.58
CA GLY A 236 -20.60 5.72 4.62
C GLY A 236 -21.27 4.51 5.25
N LYS A 237 -20.97 3.28 4.79
CA LYS A 237 -21.48 2.06 5.42
C LYS A 237 -20.94 1.89 6.83
N THR A 238 -21.79 1.41 7.72
CA THR A 238 -21.46 1.14 9.12
C THR A 238 -21.65 -0.33 9.44
N ILE A 239 -20.79 -0.87 10.30
CA ILE A 239 -20.85 -2.23 10.81
C ILE A 239 -20.87 -2.16 12.33
N GLU A 240 -21.88 -2.79 12.92
CA GLU A 240 -22.06 -2.84 14.37
C GLU A 240 -21.46 -4.14 14.91
N VAL A 241 -20.53 -4.05 15.85
CA VAL A 241 -19.91 -5.19 16.51
C VAL A 241 -20.38 -5.22 17.96
N LYS A 242 -21.09 -6.28 18.36
CA LYS A 242 -21.63 -6.47 19.71
C LYS A 242 -20.79 -7.44 20.51
N PHE A 243 -20.46 -7.03 21.73
CA PHE A 243 -19.70 -7.82 22.68
C PHE A 243 -20.66 -8.46 23.67
N GLU A 244 -20.77 -9.79 23.67
CA GLU A 244 -21.45 -10.52 24.74
C GLU A 244 -20.49 -10.68 25.91
N ARG A 245 -20.34 -9.63 26.73
CA ARG A 245 -19.56 -9.77 27.95
C ARG A 245 -20.33 -10.64 28.94
N ALA A 246 -19.87 -11.87 29.15
CA ALA A 246 -20.09 -12.52 30.45
C ALA A 246 -19.46 -11.60 31.51
N GLU A 247 -20.18 -11.31 32.60
CA GLU A 247 -19.64 -10.53 33.72
C GLU A 247 -18.45 -11.26 34.36
N VAL A 248 -17.26 -11.10 33.79
CA VAL A 248 -16.02 -11.59 34.40
C VAL A 248 -15.59 -10.55 35.41
N LYS A 249 -15.72 -10.90 36.70
CA LYS A 249 -15.19 -10.13 37.83
C LYS A 249 -13.76 -9.72 37.53
N SER A 250 -13.48 -8.44 37.75
CA SER A 250 -12.19 -7.79 37.50
C SER A 250 -11.06 -8.47 38.29
N GLU A 251 -10.40 -9.44 37.70
CA GLU A 251 -9.00 -9.73 38.04
C GLU A 251 -8.13 -8.82 37.19
N GLU A 252 -7.17 -8.17 37.86
CA GLU A 252 -6.30 -7.11 37.36
C GLU A 252 -5.87 -7.35 35.90
N ARG A 253 -6.42 -6.55 34.98
CA ARG A 253 -5.88 -6.42 33.62
C ARG A 253 -4.45 -5.93 33.74
N LYS A 254 -3.48 -6.86 33.73
CA LYS A 254 -2.07 -6.50 33.57
C LYS A 254 -1.92 -5.91 32.19
N SER A 255 -1.84 -4.58 32.16
CA SER A 255 -1.39 -3.74 31.04
C SER A 255 0.00 -4.19 30.60
N GLY A 256 0.05 -5.24 29.79
CA GLY A 256 1.25 -5.70 29.10
C GLY A 256 0.92 -5.77 27.62
N PHE A 257 1.42 -4.80 26.87
CA PHE A 257 1.40 -4.76 25.41
C PHE A 257 1.67 -6.16 24.85
N ASN A 258 0.64 -6.82 24.31
CA ASN A 258 0.75 -8.23 23.94
C ASN A 258 1.43 -8.32 22.57
N PHE A 259 2.76 -8.27 22.57
CA PHE A 259 3.63 -8.28 21.38
C PHE A 259 3.24 -9.38 20.36
N PHE A 260 2.70 -10.51 20.83
CA PHE A 260 2.21 -11.59 19.98
C PHE A 260 0.96 -11.25 19.15
N PHE A 261 0.09 -10.37 19.64
CA PHE A 261 -1.06 -9.85 18.90
C PHE A 261 -0.61 -8.97 17.74
N VAL A 262 0.37 -8.10 17.99
CA VAL A 262 0.99 -7.25 16.95
C VAL A 262 1.75 -8.10 15.92
N VAL A 263 2.50 -9.11 16.35
CA VAL A 263 3.20 -10.04 15.42
C VAL A 263 2.20 -10.85 14.58
N GLY A 264 1.09 -11.31 15.16
CA GLY A 264 0.00 -11.98 14.43
C GLY A 264 -0.64 -11.07 13.38
N ALA A 265 -0.91 -9.82 13.74
CA ALA A 265 -1.38 -8.79 12.80
C ALA A 265 -0.37 -8.55 11.67
N VAL A 266 0.93 -8.46 11.99
CA VAL A 266 2.02 -8.30 10.99
C VAL A 266 2.12 -9.49 10.03
N LEU A 267 1.85 -10.72 10.48
CA LEU A 267 1.84 -11.89 9.60
C LEU A 267 0.63 -11.91 8.66
N ILE A 268 -0.54 -11.47 9.12
CA ILE A 268 -1.71 -11.22 8.25
C ILE A 268 -1.36 -10.14 7.22
N LEU A 269 -0.67 -9.07 7.63
CA LEU A 269 -0.19 -8.03 6.72
C LEU A 269 0.78 -8.54 5.66
N ALA A 270 1.69 -9.45 6.02
CA ALA A 270 2.60 -10.08 5.06
C ALA A 270 1.81 -10.94 4.05
N GLY A 271 0.79 -11.68 4.50
CA GLY A 271 -0.08 -12.47 3.63
C GLY A 271 -0.89 -11.63 2.65
N VAL A 272 -1.46 -10.51 3.10
CA VAL A 272 -2.22 -9.57 2.27
C VAL A 272 -1.32 -8.84 1.26
N ALA A 273 -0.14 -8.39 1.69
CA ALA A 273 0.84 -7.78 0.79
C ALA A 273 1.31 -8.76 -0.30
N LEU A 274 1.53 -10.03 0.05
CA LEU A 274 1.86 -11.09 -0.91
C LEU A 274 0.71 -11.40 -1.88
N TYR A 275 -0.53 -11.42 -1.40
CA TYR A 275 -1.71 -11.66 -2.24
C TYR A 275 -1.96 -10.51 -3.24
N VAL A 276 -1.86 -9.26 -2.79
CA VAL A 276 -1.96 -8.08 -3.68
C VAL A 276 -0.83 -8.09 -4.71
N TYR A 277 0.38 -8.49 -4.31
CA TYR A 277 1.51 -8.63 -5.22
C TYR A 277 1.31 -9.76 -6.23
N SER A 278 0.72 -10.90 -5.85
CA SER A 278 0.45 -12.02 -6.76
C SER A 278 -0.64 -11.68 -7.79
N LYS A 279 -1.74 -11.04 -7.36
CA LYS A 279 -2.80 -10.56 -8.26
C LYS A 279 -2.31 -9.52 -9.27
N LYS A 280 -1.38 -8.64 -8.87
CA LYS A 280 -0.73 -7.67 -9.79
C LYS A 280 0.15 -8.36 -10.85
N LYS A 281 0.61 -9.58 -10.59
CA LYS A 281 1.39 -10.41 -11.52
C LYS A 281 0.48 -11.18 -12.48
N GLU A 282 -0.67 -11.67 -12.02
CA GLU A 282 -1.68 -12.35 -12.85
C GLU A 282 -2.36 -11.40 -13.85
N GLY A 283 -2.67 -10.16 -13.46
CA GLY A 283 -3.21 -9.16 -14.39
C GLY A 283 -2.26 -8.75 -15.52
N LYS A 284 -0.95 -9.07 -15.41
CA LYS A 284 0.03 -8.90 -16.50
C LYS A 284 0.24 -10.18 -17.32
N ALA A 285 -0.22 -11.33 -16.83
CA ALA A 285 -0.17 -12.59 -17.55
C ALA A 285 -1.36 -12.71 -18.51
N GLU A 286 -2.55 -12.25 -18.09
CA GLU A 286 -3.76 -12.31 -18.92
C GLU A 286 -3.74 -11.35 -20.13
N GLU A 287 -3.02 -10.23 -20.05
CA GLU A 287 -2.88 -9.30 -21.19
C GLU A 287 -1.93 -9.83 -22.31
N LYS A 288 -1.24 -10.96 -22.08
CA LYS A 288 -0.31 -11.56 -23.06
C LYS A 288 -0.90 -12.72 -23.87
N GLU A 289 -2.09 -13.22 -23.57
CA GLU A 289 -2.68 -14.37 -24.29
C GLU A 289 -3.71 -14.00 -25.38
N GLU A 290 -4.14 -12.74 -25.51
CA GLU A 290 -5.19 -12.36 -26.48
C GLU A 290 -4.69 -11.95 -27.89
N TRP A 291 -3.42 -12.18 -28.24
CA TRP A 291 -2.95 -12.00 -29.62
C TRP A 291 -2.21 -13.23 -30.14
N LYS A 292 -2.97 -14.28 -30.44
CA LYS A 292 -2.63 -15.27 -31.47
C LYS A 292 -3.85 -15.52 -32.35
N VAL A 293 -3.91 -14.78 -33.46
CA VAL A 293 -4.53 -15.23 -34.71
C VAL A 293 -3.39 -15.59 -35.65
#